data_AF-K2S0V4-F1
#
_entry.id   AF-K2S0V4-F1
#
_cell.length_a   1.000
_cell.length_b   1.000
_cell.length_c   1.000
_cell.angle_alpha   90.00
_cell.angle_beta   90.00
_cell.angle_gamma   90.00
#
_symmetry.space_group_name_H-M   'P 1'
#
loop_
_entity.id
_entity.type
_entity.pdbx_description
1 polymer ?
#
loop_
_entity_poly.entity_id
_entity_poly.type
_entity_poly.pdbx_seq_one_letter_code
_entity_poly.pdbx_strand_id
1 'polypeptide(L)'
;MEFFADFAMRAAYYLGLPAKGPIPLPRKIERWTVPRANFVFKKSQENFERITLRRLIQIQDGDPEVVQLWLAFLQKHQYHGVGMKANVFEFEKLDVAKAMDEQVQKEKEKVDETWKGFGRRKDAPEQPEELLEIINSEPVRKAGTDMPMGRTAWDK
;
A
#
# COMPACT_ATOMS: atom_id res chain seq x y z
N MET A 1 2.91 11.21 -13.54
CA MET A 1 1.67 10.99 -12.75
C MET A 1 0.44 10.97 -13.64
N GLU A 2 0.18 12.00 -14.45
CA GLU A 2 -1.05 12.07 -15.29
C GLU A 2 -1.24 10.86 -16.20
N PHE A 3 -0.18 10.44 -16.90
CA PHE A 3 -0.22 9.26 -17.76
C PHE A 3 -0.68 8.00 -17.02
N PHE A 4 -0.14 7.77 -15.81
CA PHE A 4 -0.49 6.60 -15.03
C PHE A 4 -1.93 6.67 -14.50
N ALA A 5 -2.43 7.87 -14.21
CA ALA A 5 -3.83 8.06 -13.84
C ALA A 5 -4.78 7.75 -15.02
N ASP A 6 -4.46 8.18 -16.24
CA ASP A 6 -5.21 7.81 -17.46
C ASP A 6 -5.17 6.29 -17.72
N PHE A 7 -3.98 5.68 -17.59
CA PHE A 7 -3.82 4.23 -17.68
C PHE A 7 -4.73 3.48 -16.69
N ALA A 8 -4.77 3.94 -15.43
CA ALA A 8 -5.62 3.35 -14.41
C ALA A 8 -7.12 3.48 -14.72
N MET A 9 -7.55 4.63 -15.26
CA MET A 9 -8.92 4.85 -15.71
C MET A 9 -9.31 3.91 -16.85
N ARG A 10 -8.42 3.70 -17.83
CA ARG A 10 -8.66 2.76 -18.93
C ARG A 10 -8.78 1.33 -18.43
N ALA A 11 -7.91 0.91 -17.52
CA ALA A 11 -7.99 -0.41 -16.92
C ALA A 11 -9.32 -0.63 -16.17
N ALA A 12 -9.79 0.38 -15.43
CA ALA A 12 -11.08 0.33 -14.75
C ALA A 12 -12.26 0.20 -15.74
N TYR A 13 -12.22 0.94 -16.86
CA TYR A 13 -13.24 0.85 -17.90
C TYR A 13 -13.40 -0.56 -18.48
N TYR A 14 -12.28 -1.24 -18.80
CA TYR A 14 -12.34 -2.61 -19.32
C TYR A 14 -12.85 -3.64 -18.30
N LEU A 15 -12.66 -3.37 -17.01
CA LEU A 15 -13.19 -4.20 -15.92
C LEU A 15 -14.64 -3.84 -15.55
N GLY A 16 -15.25 -2.86 -16.22
CA GLY A 16 -16.62 -2.41 -15.92
C GLY A 16 -16.75 -1.65 -14.60
N LEU A 17 -15.65 -1.20 -14.00
CA LEU A 17 -15.65 -0.45 -12.75
C LEU A 17 -15.98 1.03 -13.03
N PRO A 18 -17.02 1.63 -12.42
CA PRO A 18 -17.35 3.02 -12.66
C PRO A 18 -16.40 3.92 -11.85
N ALA A 19 -15.29 4.27 -12.50
CA ALA A 19 -14.28 5.15 -11.94
C ALA A 19 -14.60 6.63 -12.19
N LYS A 20 -14.48 7.45 -11.15
CA LYS A 20 -14.46 8.91 -11.23
C LYS A 20 -13.02 9.40 -11.40
N GLY A 21 -12.82 10.08 -12.52
CA GLY A 21 -11.52 10.43 -13.08
C GLY A 21 -10.67 11.37 -12.24
N PRO A 22 -9.36 11.45 -12.55
CA PRO A 22 -8.35 11.78 -11.56
C PRO A 22 -8.50 13.19 -11.02
N ILE A 23 -9.09 13.27 -9.83
CA ILE A 23 -9.36 14.53 -9.14
C ILE A 23 -8.02 15.08 -8.67
N PRO A 24 -7.62 16.30 -9.09
CA PRO A 24 -6.39 16.91 -8.64
C PRO A 24 -6.54 17.34 -7.18
N LEU A 25 -5.91 16.60 -6.27
CA LEU A 25 -5.86 16.99 -4.87
C LEU A 25 -4.86 18.15 -4.68
N PRO A 26 -5.04 18.98 -3.64
CA PRO A 26 -4.10 20.04 -3.30
C PRO A 26 -2.68 19.50 -3.19
N ARG A 27 -1.73 20.17 -3.86
CA ARG A 27 -0.31 19.82 -3.80
C ARG A 27 0.22 20.07 -2.39
N LYS A 28 1.05 19.17 -1.87
CA LYS A 28 1.80 19.43 -0.63
C LYS A 28 3.12 20.09 -1.01
N ILE A 29 3.45 21.20 -0.36
CA ILE A 29 4.69 21.93 -0.61
C ILE A 29 5.49 21.95 0.69
N GLU A 30 6.61 21.24 0.70
CA GLU A 30 7.56 21.23 1.81
C GLU A 30 8.72 22.14 1.44
N ARG A 31 9.08 23.08 2.31
CA ARG A 31 10.14 24.05 2.06
C ARG A 31 11.20 23.98 3.13
N TRP A 32 12.46 24.08 2.73
CA TRP A 32 13.58 24.17 3.66
C TRP A 32 14.59 25.20 3.18
N THR A 33 15.18 25.91 4.12
CA THR A 33 16.16 26.96 3.85
C THR A 33 17.51 26.50 4.37
N VAL A 34 18.51 26.43 3.51
CA VAL A 34 19.84 25.91 3.86
C VAL A 34 20.90 26.97 3.57
N PRO A 35 21.91 27.16 4.45
CA PRO A 35 23.06 27.99 4.13
C PRO A 35 23.76 27.47 2.87
N ARG A 36 24.12 28.38 1.96
CA ARG A 36 24.81 27.99 0.71
C ARG A 36 26.23 27.45 0.94
N ALA A 37 26.86 27.86 2.05
CA ALA A 37 28.20 27.41 2.45
C ALA A 37 28.12 26.54 3.71
N ASN A 38 29.05 25.60 3.84
CA ASN A 38 29.13 24.68 4.98
C ASN A 38 29.50 25.39 6.31
N PHE A 39 30.13 26.58 6.27
CA PHE A 39 30.61 27.28 7.46
C PHE A 39 30.52 28.81 7.35
N VAL A 40 30.37 29.49 8.51
CA VAL A 40 30.37 30.95 8.76
C VAL A 40 29.32 31.81 8.02
N PHE A 41 29.04 31.58 6.74
CA PHE A 41 28.25 32.47 5.89
C PHE A 41 26.71 32.30 6.02
N LYS A 42 26.16 32.47 7.23
CA LYS A 42 24.71 32.31 7.51
C LYS A 42 23.79 33.30 6.78
N LYS A 43 24.27 34.52 6.46
CA LYS A 43 23.49 35.53 5.71
C LYS A 43 23.20 35.12 4.26
N SER A 44 23.93 34.11 3.76
CA SER A 44 23.79 33.57 2.41
C SER A 44 23.02 32.25 2.48
N GLN A 45 21.70 32.30 2.30
CA GLN A 45 20.80 31.14 2.36
C GLN A 45 20.14 30.89 1.00
N GLU A 46 19.73 29.64 0.78
CA GLU A 46 18.99 29.19 -0.39
C GLU A 46 17.72 28.45 0.06
N ASN A 47 16.62 28.70 -0.66
CA ASN A 47 15.33 28.07 -0.40
C ASN A 47 15.14 26.91 -1.37
N PHE A 48 14.84 25.74 -0.84
CA PHE A 48 14.48 24.55 -1.61
C PHE A 48 13.03 24.18 -1.33
N GLU A 49 12.39 23.52 -2.29
CA GLU A 49 11.06 22.98 -2.11
C GLU A 49 10.90 21.58 -2.72
N ARG A 50 10.07 20.75 -2.06
CA ARG A 50 9.54 19.50 -2.59
C ARG A 50 8.04 19.63 -2.75
N ILE A 51 7.59 19.54 -4.00
CA ILE A 51 6.17 19.58 -4.34
C ILE A 51 5.67 18.16 -4.60
N THR A 52 4.79 17.66 -3.74
CA THR A 52 4.13 16.36 -3.92
C THR A 52 2.78 16.57 -4.59
N LEU A 53 2.70 16.23 -5.87
CA LEU A 53 1.46 16.22 -6.65
C LEU A 53 0.66 14.95 -6.33
N ARG A 54 -0.67 15.10 -6.23
CA ARG A 54 -1.57 14.01 -5.83
C ARG A 54 -2.79 13.96 -6.75
N ARG A 55 -3.25 12.76 -7.08
CA ARG A 55 -4.48 12.50 -7.81
C ARG A 55 -5.31 11.51 -7.02
N LEU A 56 -6.62 11.69 -7.03
CA LEU A 56 -7.58 10.77 -6.44
C LEU A 56 -8.41 10.13 -7.55
N ILE A 57 -8.45 8.81 -7.58
CA ILE A 57 -9.39 8.04 -8.39
C ILE A 57 -10.35 7.40 -7.40
N GLN A 58 -11.65 7.60 -7.62
CA GLN A 58 -12.68 7.01 -6.79
C GLN A 58 -13.48 6.00 -7.62
N ILE A 59 -13.51 4.76 -7.19
CA ILE A 59 -14.38 3.73 -7.76
C ILE A 59 -15.64 3.68 -6.88
N GLN A 60 -16.80 3.65 -7.53
CA GLN A 60 -18.09 3.46 -6.88
C GLN A 60 -18.63 2.09 -7.28
N ASP A 61 -19.50 1.48 -6.47
CA ASP A 61 -20.25 0.27 -6.81
C ASP A 61 -19.43 -0.85 -7.50
N GLY A 62 -18.21 -1.08 -7.04
CA GLY A 62 -17.30 -2.09 -7.58
C GLY A 62 -17.39 -3.39 -6.80
N ASP A 63 -17.43 -4.51 -7.51
CA ASP A 63 -17.29 -5.83 -6.90
C ASP A 63 -15.88 -5.98 -6.26
N PRO A 64 -15.76 -6.49 -5.02
CA PRO A 64 -14.50 -6.53 -4.30
C PRO A 64 -13.42 -7.34 -5.04
N GLU A 65 -13.78 -8.46 -5.68
CA GLU A 65 -12.80 -9.29 -6.41
C GLU A 65 -12.26 -8.54 -7.64
N VAL A 66 -13.13 -7.82 -8.35
CA VAL A 66 -12.75 -7.03 -9.53
C VAL A 66 -11.88 -5.82 -9.14
N VAL A 67 -12.18 -5.19 -8.00
CA VAL A 67 -11.36 -4.09 -7.46
C VAL A 67 -9.97 -4.60 -7.07
N GLN A 68 -9.87 -5.76 -6.43
CA GLN A 68 -8.58 -6.37 -6.10
C GLN A 68 -7.78 -6.72 -7.37
N LEU A 69 -8.43 -7.29 -8.39
CA LEU A 69 -7.80 -7.56 -9.68
C LEU A 69 -7.26 -6.28 -10.34
N TRP A 70 -8.03 -5.20 -10.30
CA TRP A 70 -7.61 -3.90 -10.82
C TRP A 70 -6.38 -3.38 -10.07
N LEU A 71 -6.37 -3.42 -8.73
CA LEU A 71 -5.21 -2.99 -7.93
C LEU A 71 -3.97 -3.85 -8.21
N ALA A 72 -4.13 -5.18 -8.32
CA ALA A 72 -3.04 -6.09 -8.66
C ALA A 72 -2.47 -5.78 -10.06
N PHE A 73 -3.33 -5.49 -11.03
CA PHE A 73 -2.91 -5.08 -12.38
C PHE A 73 -2.11 -3.78 -12.36
N LEU A 74 -2.55 -2.78 -11.59
CA LEU A 74 -1.83 -1.52 -11.46
C LEU A 74 -0.47 -1.68 -10.76
N GLN A 75 -0.39 -2.53 -9.74
CA GLN A 75 0.87 -2.82 -9.05
C GLN A 75 1.87 -3.51 -9.98
N LYS A 76 1.40 -4.46 -10.79
CA LYS A 76 2.24 -5.16 -11.78
C LYS A 76 2.81 -4.22 -12.85
N HIS A 77 2.04 -3.23 -13.27
CA HIS A 77 2.40 -2.28 -14.33
C HIS A 77 2.69 -0.86 -13.81
N GLN A 78 3.17 -0.75 -12.57
CA GLN A 78 3.39 0.54 -11.91
C GLN A 78 4.47 1.36 -12.63
N TYR A 79 4.15 2.61 -12.96
CA TYR A 79 5.11 3.54 -13.55
C TYR A 79 6.06 4.09 -12.50
N HIS A 80 7.34 4.24 -12.85
CA HIS A 80 8.37 4.72 -11.92
C HIS A 80 8.05 6.13 -11.39
N GLY A 81 8.44 6.40 -10.14
CA GLY A 81 8.23 7.71 -9.50
C GLY A 81 6.76 8.02 -9.14
N VAL A 82 5.85 7.05 -9.24
CA VAL A 82 4.46 7.17 -8.75
C VAL A 82 4.28 6.29 -7.52
N GLY A 83 3.89 6.90 -6.40
CA GLY A 83 3.45 6.18 -5.21
C GLY A 83 1.93 6.05 -5.19
N MET A 84 1.43 4.86 -4.85
CA MET A 84 0.00 4.56 -4.77
C MET A 84 -0.39 4.27 -3.32
N LYS A 85 -1.58 4.74 -2.94
CA LYS A 85 -2.25 4.33 -1.70
C LYS A 85 -3.72 4.07 -2.03
N ALA A 86 -4.20 2.87 -1.72
CA ALA A 86 -5.60 2.50 -1.88
C ALA A 86 -6.24 2.35 -0.49
N ASN A 87 -7.45 2.90 -0.36
CA ASN A 87 -8.33 2.59 0.76
C ASN A 87 -9.49 1.78 0.16
N VAL A 88 -9.64 0.53 0.56
CA VAL A 88 -10.72 -0.36 0.10
C VAL A 88 -11.79 -0.40 1.19
N PHE A 89 -13.05 -0.26 0.79
CA PHE A 89 -14.20 -0.33 1.69
C PHE A 89 -15.03 -1.55 1.31
N GLU A 90 -15.25 -2.46 2.26
CA GLU A 90 -16.01 -3.69 2.07
C GLU A 90 -17.15 -3.74 3.09
N PHE A 91 -18.26 -4.37 2.68
CA PHE A 91 -19.41 -4.58 3.56
C PHE A 91 -19.39 -6.00 4.09
N GLU A 92 -19.37 -6.13 5.42
CA GLU A 92 -19.45 -7.42 6.09
C GLU A 92 -20.68 -7.51 7.00
N LYS A 93 -21.05 -8.75 7.34
CA LYS A 93 -22.10 -9.04 8.32
C LYS A 93 -21.56 -8.87 9.74
N LEU A 94 -22.45 -8.75 10.73
CA LEU A 94 -22.07 -8.56 12.13
C LEU A 94 -21.25 -9.73 12.72
N ASP A 95 -21.47 -10.97 12.26
CA ASP A 95 -20.76 -12.16 12.77
C ASP A 95 -19.48 -12.43 11.96
N VAL A 96 -18.52 -11.50 12.07
CA VAL A 96 -17.26 -11.51 11.31
C VAL A 96 -16.42 -12.76 11.62
N ALA A 97 -16.38 -13.19 12.89
CA ALA A 97 -15.54 -14.31 13.31
C ALA A 97 -15.91 -15.63 12.60
N LYS A 98 -17.20 -15.97 12.58
CA LYS A 98 -17.65 -17.20 11.90
C LYS A 98 -17.48 -17.11 10.39
N ALA A 99 -17.74 -15.93 9.82
CA ALA A 99 -17.58 -15.71 8.38
C ALA A 99 -16.11 -15.91 7.95
N MET A 100 -15.15 -15.41 8.74
CA MET A 100 -13.72 -15.61 8.52
C MET A 100 -13.31 -17.07 8.64
N ASP A 101 -13.80 -17.80 9.66
CA ASP A 101 -13.49 -19.23 9.82
C ASP A 101 -13.97 -20.06 8.63
N GLU A 102 -15.17 -19.79 8.11
CA GLU A 102 -15.72 -20.44 6.92
C GLU A 102 -14.96 -20.08 5.64
N GLN A 103 -14.56 -18.81 5.48
CA GLN A 103 -13.76 -18.36 4.33
C GLN A 103 -12.37 -19.01 4.34
N VAL A 104 -11.71 -19.05 5.49
CA VAL A 104 -10.39 -19.68 5.64
C VAL A 104 -10.45 -21.15 5.23
N GLN A 105 -11.51 -21.88 5.56
CA GLN A 105 -11.67 -23.27 5.10
C GLN A 105 -11.78 -23.38 3.58
N LYS A 106 -12.51 -22.46 2.93
CA LYS A 106 -12.65 -22.44 1.45
C LYS A 106 -11.36 -22.04 0.74
N GLU A 107 -10.57 -21.17 1.33
CA GLU A 107 -9.35 -20.64 0.72
C GLU A 107 -8.12 -21.53 0.94
N LYS A 108 -8.11 -22.35 2.00
CA LYS A 108 -7.02 -23.30 2.30
C LYS A 108 -6.56 -24.09 1.07
N GLU A 109 -7.48 -24.58 0.24
CA GLU A 109 -7.13 -25.38 -0.94
C GLU A 109 -6.31 -24.58 -1.96
N LYS A 110 -6.72 -23.34 -2.29
CA LYS A 110 -6.00 -22.45 -3.22
C LYS A 110 -4.66 -22.01 -2.65
N VAL A 111 -4.65 -21.77 -1.35
CA VAL A 111 -3.47 -21.34 -0.60
C VAL A 111 -2.44 -22.47 -0.62
N ASP A 112 -2.82 -23.71 -0.30
CA ASP A 112 -1.94 -24.89 -0.29
C ASP A 112 -1.30 -25.15 -1.66
N GLU A 113 -2.03 -24.94 -2.77
CA GLU A 113 -1.45 -25.00 -4.11
C GLU A 113 -0.35 -23.96 -4.32
N THR A 114 -0.58 -22.73 -3.85
CA THR A 114 0.39 -21.63 -3.93
C THR A 114 1.62 -21.89 -3.04
N TRP A 115 1.42 -22.46 -1.85
CA TRP A 115 2.49 -22.78 -0.90
C TRP A 115 3.40 -23.94 -1.33
N LYS A 116 2.96 -24.83 -2.23
CA LYS A 116 3.85 -25.87 -2.79
C LYS A 116 5.08 -25.28 -3.48
N GLY A 117 4.98 -24.05 -4.00
CA GLY A 117 6.11 -23.31 -4.57
C GLY A 117 6.99 -22.58 -3.55
N PHE A 118 6.57 -22.50 -2.29
CA PHE A 118 7.29 -21.77 -1.24
C PHE A 118 8.28 -22.69 -0.51
N GLY A 119 9.57 -22.51 -0.78
CA GLY A 119 10.64 -23.24 -0.10
C GLY A 119 10.95 -22.65 1.27
N ARG A 120 10.69 -23.42 2.34
CA ARG A 120 11.14 -23.05 3.69
C ARG A 120 12.61 -23.44 3.90
N ARG A 121 13.38 -22.59 4.58
CA ARG A 121 14.74 -22.96 4.99
C ARG A 121 14.69 -24.08 6.05
N LYS A 122 15.64 -25.02 6.01
CA LYS A 122 15.64 -26.21 6.89
C LYS A 122 15.95 -25.88 8.35
N ASP A 123 16.58 -24.74 8.60
CA ASP A 123 16.96 -24.18 9.90
C ASP A 123 15.85 -23.34 10.53
N ALA A 124 14.69 -23.21 9.89
CA ALA A 124 13.61 -22.36 10.38
C ALA A 124 12.92 -22.97 11.61
N PRO A 125 12.69 -22.19 12.68
CA PRO A 125 12.12 -22.69 13.94
C PRO A 125 10.69 -23.20 13.76
N GLU A 126 10.38 -24.41 14.21
CA GLU A 126 9.05 -25.03 14.03
C GLU A 126 8.01 -24.53 15.02
N GLN A 127 8.44 -23.90 16.11
CA GLN A 127 7.54 -23.42 17.15
C GLN A 127 6.74 -22.19 16.68
N PRO A 128 5.42 -22.15 16.95
CA PRO A 128 4.56 -21.08 16.48
C PRO A 128 4.90 -19.72 17.10
N GLU A 129 5.36 -19.70 18.35
CA GLU A 129 5.71 -18.46 19.07
C GLU A 129 6.94 -17.78 18.43
N GLU A 130 8.02 -18.54 18.20
CA GLU A 130 9.21 -18.03 17.52
C GLU A 130 8.92 -17.60 16.07
N LEU A 131 8.00 -18.31 15.39
CA LEU A 131 7.55 -17.91 14.06
C LEU A 131 6.79 -16.59 14.07
N LEU A 132 5.91 -16.38 15.04
CA LEU A 132 5.20 -15.11 15.21
C LEU A 132 6.15 -13.96 15.48
N GLU A 133 7.20 -14.17 16.28
CA GLU A 133 8.24 -13.16 16.51
C GLU A 133 8.99 -12.80 15.21
N ILE A 134 9.35 -13.79 14.41
CA ILE A 134 9.97 -13.57 13.10
C ILE A 134 9.03 -12.77 12.19
N ILE A 135 7.76 -13.20 12.09
CA ILE A 135 6.74 -12.53 11.28
C ILE A 135 6.54 -11.07 11.73
N ASN A 136 6.58 -10.80 13.03
CA ASN A 136 6.42 -9.44 13.56
C ASN A 136 7.67 -8.58 13.39
N SER A 137 8.87 -9.18 13.41
CA SER A 137 10.14 -8.47 13.23
C SER A 137 10.47 -8.13 11.76
N GLU A 138 9.99 -8.93 10.81
CA GLU A 138 10.29 -8.75 9.39
C GLU A 138 9.76 -7.46 8.75
N PRO A 139 8.51 -7.01 9.01
CA PRO A 139 7.98 -5.75 8.50
C PRO A 139 8.82 -4.55 8.94
N VAL A 140 9.30 -4.56 10.18
CA VAL A 140 10.15 -3.50 10.75
C VAL A 140 11.47 -3.39 9.97
N ARG A 141 12.08 -4.55 9.66
CA ARG A 141 13.32 -4.62 8.88
C ARG A 141 13.15 -4.16 7.43
N LYS A 142 12.02 -4.50 6.79
CA LYS A 142 11.74 -4.12 5.38
C LYS A 142 11.28 -2.67 5.22
N ALA A 143 10.51 -2.14 6.18
CA ALA A 143 9.98 -0.78 6.13
C ALA A 143 11.01 0.28 6.58
N GLY A 144 12.08 -0.11 7.27
CA GLY A 144 13.11 0.80 7.78
C GLY A 144 12.61 1.74 8.89
N THR A 145 11.49 1.39 9.54
CA THR A 145 10.87 2.15 10.63
C THR A 145 10.34 1.18 11.70
N ASP A 146 10.45 1.54 12.98
CA ASP A 146 9.94 0.83 14.18
C ASP A 146 8.39 0.78 14.29
N MET A 147 7.68 0.72 13.17
CA MET A 147 6.22 0.73 13.16
C MET A 147 5.69 -0.63 12.73
N PRO A 148 5.21 -1.48 13.66
CA PRO A 148 4.44 -2.65 13.29
C PRO A 148 3.15 -2.20 12.60
N MET A 149 2.81 -2.83 11.47
CA MET A 149 1.53 -2.62 10.78
C MET A 149 0.40 -3.03 11.74
N GLY A 150 -0.24 -2.06 12.40
CA GLY A 150 -1.34 -2.32 13.32
C GLY A 150 -1.52 -1.32 14.47
N ARG A 151 -0.51 -0.52 14.83
CA ARG A 151 -0.71 0.59 15.79
C ARG A 151 -0.79 1.93 15.07
N THR A 152 -1.84 2.70 15.35
CA THR A 152 -1.92 4.10 14.90
C THR A 152 -1.24 4.99 15.94
N ALA A 153 -0.83 6.20 15.55
CA ALA A 153 -0.09 7.15 16.40
C ALA A 153 -0.82 7.61 17.69
N TRP A 154 -2.04 7.12 17.92
CA TRP A 154 -2.92 7.44 19.04
C TRP A 154 -2.96 6.36 20.13
N ASP A 155 -2.37 5.18 19.89
CA ASP A 155 -2.25 4.11 20.88
C ASP A 155 -0.95 4.28 21.69
N LYS A 156 -0.99 5.16 22.69
CA LYS A 156 0.01 5.24 23.78
C LYS A 156 -0.54 4.64 25.06
#